data_AF-A0A1C2GMP7-F1
#
_entry.id   AF-A0A1C2GMP7-F1
#
_cell.length_a   1.000
_cell.length_b   1.000
_cell.length_c   1.000
_cell.angle_alpha   90.00
_cell.angle_beta   90.00
_cell.angle_gamma   90.00
#
_symmetry.space_group_name_H-M   'P 1'
#
loop_
_entity.id
_entity.type
_entity.pdbx_description
1 polymer ?
#
loop_
_entity_poly.entity_id
_entity_poly.type
_entity_poly.pdbx_seq_one_letter_code
_entity_poly.pdbx_strand_id
1 'polypeptide(L)'
;MLPIKLNGNPYNFPTEANEISLGQFFALRQSKGILDEICALTGMDRQSVQNFKGRDDLDLCRLLLNTLGEKLSKGIEGKKLPKQTTIAGKKVTVPKNLKLEPVGAFIAVHNLISEEQKRSAETGADFDPTDIIPQVLAHYFWLPYMGDGVLYSDEKIDDEAYMEQILTIPVTDAVPIANFFFRKYPNL
;
A
#
# COMPACT_ATOMS: atom_id res chain seq x y z
N MET A 1 -14.41 8.02 -6.47
CA MET A 1 -13.92 9.15 -5.67
C MET A 1 -15.00 10.22 -5.67
N LEU A 2 -15.25 10.82 -4.51
CA LEU A 2 -16.21 11.90 -4.35
C LEU A 2 -15.48 13.25 -4.43
N PRO A 3 -15.84 14.14 -5.36
CA PRO A 3 -15.33 15.50 -5.33
C PRO A 3 -15.93 16.22 -4.12
N ILE A 4 -15.08 16.67 -3.22
CA ILE A 4 -15.43 17.52 -2.09
C ILE A 4 -14.77 18.88 -2.28
N LYS A 5 -15.34 19.92 -1.69
CA LYS A 5 -14.69 21.23 -1.62
C LYS A 5 -14.35 21.52 -0.18
N LEU A 6 -13.08 21.82 0.08
CA LEU A 6 -12.62 22.22 1.40
C LEU A 6 -11.98 23.61 1.26
N ASN A 7 -12.50 24.60 1.97
CA ASN A 7 -12.09 26.01 1.83
C ASN A 7 -12.18 26.55 0.39
N GLY A 8 -13.13 26.05 -0.40
CA GLY A 8 -13.30 26.44 -1.81
C GLY A 8 -12.39 25.72 -2.81
N ASN A 9 -11.39 24.97 -2.32
CA ASN A 9 -10.51 24.16 -3.17
C ASN A 9 -11.14 22.76 -3.38
N PRO A 10 -11.20 22.25 -4.62
CA PRO A 10 -11.75 20.93 -4.91
C PRO A 10 -10.73 19.83 -4.64
N TYR A 11 -11.17 18.73 -4.04
CA TYR A 11 -10.36 17.54 -3.78
C TYR A 11 -11.18 16.28 -4.04
N ASN A 12 -10.49 15.17 -4.32
CA ASN A 12 -11.13 13.88 -4.51
C ASN A 12 -10.95 13.03 -3.26
N PHE A 13 -12.06 12.71 -2.60
CA PHE A 13 -12.07 11.85 -1.42
C PHE A 13 -12.34 10.39 -1.83
N PRO A 14 -11.52 9.41 -1.40
CA PRO A 14 -11.79 8.00 -1.64
C PRO A 14 -13.10 7.56 -0.98
N THR A 15 -13.99 6.98 -1.78
CA THR A 15 -15.30 6.47 -1.31
C THR A 15 -15.34 4.96 -1.21
N GLU A 16 -14.42 4.28 -1.88
CA GLU A 16 -14.30 2.83 -1.92
C GLU A 16 -12.87 2.42 -1.52
N ALA A 17 -12.73 1.23 -0.93
CA ALA A 17 -11.43 0.75 -0.43
C ALA A 17 -10.40 0.55 -1.56
N ASN A 18 -10.84 0.22 -2.79
CA ASN A 18 -9.96 0.05 -3.95
C ASN A 18 -9.45 1.36 -4.55
N GLU A 19 -9.90 2.51 -4.03
CA GLU A 19 -9.42 3.84 -4.43
C GLU A 19 -8.27 4.30 -3.52
N ILE A 20 -8.01 3.59 -2.42
CA ILE A 20 -6.90 3.85 -1.52
C ILE A 20 -5.67 3.09 -2.06
N SER A 21 -4.61 3.82 -2.34
CA SER A 21 -3.30 3.25 -2.65
C SER A 21 -2.60 2.73 -1.41
N LEU A 22 -1.62 1.86 -1.60
CA LEU A 22 -0.81 1.29 -0.53
C LEU A 22 -0.10 2.40 0.27
N GLY A 23 0.45 3.41 -0.40
CA GLY A 23 1.08 4.56 0.26
C GLY A 23 0.11 5.34 1.15
N GLN A 24 -1.11 5.60 0.67
CA GLN A 24 -2.14 6.27 1.48
C GLN A 24 -2.56 5.42 2.68
N PHE A 25 -2.60 4.09 2.55
CA PHE A 25 -2.86 3.18 3.66
C PHE A 25 -1.78 3.26 4.76
N PHE A 26 -0.50 3.31 4.38
CA PHE A 26 0.59 3.49 5.33
C PHE A 26 0.56 4.86 6.00
N ALA A 27 0.31 5.92 5.23
CA ALA A 27 0.16 7.26 5.76
C ALA A 27 -1.00 7.34 6.77
N LEU A 28 -2.11 6.63 6.52
CA LEU A 28 -3.23 6.50 7.46
C LEU A 28 -2.82 5.80 8.76
N ARG A 29 -2.06 4.69 8.70
CA ARG A 29 -1.58 3.99 9.91
C ARG A 29 -0.70 4.86 10.80
N GLN A 30 0.03 5.80 10.21
CA GLN A 30 0.94 6.71 10.92
C GLN A 30 0.27 8.02 11.36
N SER A 31 -0.95 8.29 10.87
CA SER A 31 -1.66 9.53 11.13
C SER A 31 -2.04 9.69 12.61
N LYS A 32 -2.01 10.94 13.10
CA LYS A 32 -2.31 11.27 14.50
C LYS A 32 -3.52 12.19 14.60
N GLY A 33 -4.63 11.72 14.04
CA GLY A 33 -5.95 12.36 14.09
C GLY A 33 -6.44 12.85 12.72
N ILE A 34 -7.66 13.38 12.72
CA ILE A 34 -8.46 13.61 11.51
C ILE A 34 -7.77 14.45 10.42
N LEU A 35 -6.98 15.47 10.81
CA LEU A 35 -6.30 16.31 9.83
C LEU A 35 -5.21 15.54 9.09
N ASP A 36 -4.48 14.68 9.80
CA ASP A 36 -3.42 13.85 9.23
C ASP A 36 -4.03 12.73 8.37
N GLU A 37 -5.16 12.19 8.78
CA GLU A 37 -5.94 11.21 7.99
C GLU A 37 -6.43 11.82 6.66
N ILE A 38 -6.92 13.06 6.69
CA ILE A 38 -7.32 13.78 5.48
C ILE A 38 -6.10 13.99 4.58
N CYS A 39 -4.99 14.50 5.12
CA CYS A 39 -3.75 14.69 4.36
C CYS A 39 -3.29 13.37 3.71
N ALA A 40 -3.32 12.27 4.47
CA ALA A 40 -2.94 10.94 4.01
C ALA A 40 -3.80 10.46 2.84
N LEU A 41 -5.11 10.73 2.84
CA LEU A 41 -6.02 10.28 1.78
C LEU A 41 -6.07 11.20 0.56
N THR A 42 -5.91 12.51 0.75
CA THR A 42 -6.09 13.48 -0.34
C THR A 42 -4.76 13.95 -0.93
N GLY A 43 -3.63 13.68 -0.26
CA GLY A 43 -2.32 14.21 -0.63
C GLY A 43 -2.14 15.70 -0.34
N MET A 44 -3.07 16.31 0.43
CA MET A 44 -2.99 17.72 0.80
C MET A 44 -1.90 17.98 1.83
N ASP A 45 -1.32 19.17 1.79
CA ASP A 45 -0.44 19.64 2.84
C ASP A 45 -1.24 20.01 4.12
N ARG A 46 -0.59 19.85 5.27
CA ARG A 46 -1.23 20.09 6.57
C ARG A 46 -1.67 21.54 6.77
N GLN A 47 -1.01 22.53 6.15
CA GLN A 47 -1.40 23.94 6.30
C GLN A 47 -2.72 24.22 5.59
N SER A 48 -2.91 23.66 4.39
CA SER A 48 -4.17 23.73 3.65
C SER A 48 -5.34 23.13 4.43
N VAL A 49 -5.09 22.03 5.15
CA VAL A 49 -6.06 21.34 6.01
C VAL A 49 -6.29 22.09 7.32
N GLN A 50 -5.27 22.67 7.95
CA GLN A 50 -5.41 23.45 9.20
C GLN A 50 -6.30 24.68 9.05
N ASN A 51 -6.37 25.25 7.85
CA ASN A 51 -7.18 26.44 7.56
C ASN A 51 -8.67 26.16 7.38
N PHE A 52 -9.21 24.98 7.73
CA PHE A 52 -10.63 24.65 7.60
C PHE A 52 -11.54 25.69 8.26
N LYS A 53 -12.27 26.44 7.43
CA LYS A 53 -13.25 27.45 7.84
C LYS A 53 -14.65 26.83 7.86
N GLY A 54 -14.89 25.85 8.74
CA GLY A 54 -16.23 25.30 8.91
C GLY A 54 -16.23 23.98 9.69
N ARG A 55 -17.11 23.87 10.68
CA ARG A 55 -17.34 22.63 11.44
C ARG A 55 -17.95 21.54 10.55
N ASP A 56 -18.79 21.93 9.60
CA ASP A 56 -19.55 21.04 8.72
C ASP A 56 -18.66 20.25 7.75
N ASP A 57 -17.61 20.87 7.19
CA ASP A 57 -16.67 20.23 6.28
C ASP A 57 -15.85 19.13 6.97
N LEU A 58 -15.45 19.39 8.22
CA LEU A 58 -14.74 18.42 9.06
C LEU A 58 -15.64 17.26 9.48
N ASP A 59 -16.90 17.55 9.82
CA ASP A 59 -17.89 16.53 10.17
C ASP A 59 -18.20 15.62 8.96
N LEU A 60 -18.28 16.19 7.74
CA LEU A 60 -18.40 15.41 6.51
C LEU A 60 -17.18 14.51 6.27
N CYS A 61 -15.96 15.05 6.39
CA CYS A 61 -14.74 14.25 6.24
C CYS A 61 -14.69 13.11 7.26
N ARG A 62 -15.11 13.36 8.50
CA ARG A 62 -15.18 12.35 9.56
C ARG A 62 -16.15 11.23 9.21
N LEU A 63 -17.32 11.57 8.68
CA LEU A 63 -18.31 10.58 8.24
C LEU A 63 -17.75 9.71 7.10
N LEU A 64 -17.08 10.34 6.12
CA LEU A 64 -16.47 9.64 5.00
C LEU A 64 -15.32 8.73 5.47
N LEU A 65 -14.47 9.20 6.38
CA LEU A 65 -13.39 8.41 7.00
C LEU A 65 -13.92 7.18 7.72
N ASN A 66 -14.94 7.34 8.57
CA ASN A 66 -15.55 6.22 9.29
C ASN A 66 -16.11 5.18 8.31
N THR A 67 -16.85 5.64 7.29
CA THR A 67 -17.41 4.77 6.26
C THR A 67 -16.31 4.03 5.48
N LEU A 68 -15.23 4.73 5.15
CA LEU A 68 -14.09 4.17 4.44
C LEU A 68 -13.35 3.13 5.29
N GLY A 69 -13.17 3.39 6.59
CA GLY A 69 -12.57 2.45 7.54
C GLY A 69 -13.34 1.14 7.63
N GLU A 70 -14.67 1.20 7.70
CA GLU A 70 -15.53 0.00 7.66
C GLU A 70 -15.43 -0.77 6.34
N LYS A 71 -15.32 -0.05 5.22
CA LYS A 71 -15.14 -0.68 3.90
C LYS A 71 -13.76 -1.29 3.74
N LEU A 72 -12.73 -0.66 4.31
CA LEU A 72 -11.35 -1.11 4.23
C LEU A 72 -11.15 -2.40 5.03
N SER A 73 -11.68 -2.49 6.25
CA SER A 73 -11.61 -3.72 7.07
C SER A 73 -12.27 -4.90 6.35
N LYS A 74 -13.48 -4.70 5.80
CA LYS A 74 -14.19 -5.72 5.00
C LYS A 74 -13.52 -6.00 3.66
N GLY A 75 -12.86 -5.01 3.07
CA GLY A 75 -12.32 -5.06 1.71
C GLY A 75 -10.99 -5.78 1.60
N ILE A 76 -10.26 -5.93 2.71
CA ILE A 76 -8.97 -6.61 2.79
C ILE A 76 -9.14 -8.10 3.13
N GLU A 77 -10.13 -8.44 3.97
CA GLU A 77 -10.39 -9.82 4.38
C GLU A 77 -11.02 -10.67 3.24
N GLY A 78 -10.49 -11.89 3.05
CA GLY A 78 -11.15 -12.92 2.22
C GLY A 78 -11.12 -12.71 0.70
N LYS A 79 -10.43 -11.69 0.17
CA LYS A 79 -10.33 -11.49 -1.29
C LYS A 79 -9.48 -12.56 -1.97
N LYS A 80 -9.97 -13.01 -3.13
CA LYS A 80 -9.23 -13.88 -4.06
C LYS A 80 -8.05 -13.11 -4.64
N LEU A 81 -6.92 -13.79 -4.84
CA LEU A 81 -5.74 -13.23 -5.52
C LEU A 81 -6.15 -12.63 -6.87
N PRO A 82 -5.98 -11.31 -7.09
CA PRO A 82 -6.28 -10.70 -8.39
C PRO A 82 -5.37 -11.26 -9.47
N LYS A 83 -5.85 -11.30 -10.73
CA LYS A 83 -5.04 -11.75 -11.88
C LYS A 83 -4.08 -10.67 -12.37
N GLN A 84 -4.45 -9.41 -12.19
CA GLN A 84 -3.71 -8.23 -12.60
C GLN A 84 -3.95 -7.14 -11.57
N THR A 85 -2.99 -6.22 -11.44
CA THR A 85 -3.15 -4.99 -10.67
C THR A 85 -2.64 -3.80 -11.50
N THR A 86 -2.74 -2.60 -10.95
CA THR A 86 -2.24 -1.38 -11.58
C THR A 86 -1.12 -0.80 -10.73
N ILE A 87 0.03 -0.54 -11.36
CA ILE A 87 1.20 0.09 -10.76
C ILE A 87 1.50 1.32 -11.60
N ALA A 88 1.47 2.52 -11.03
CA ALA A 88 1.75 3.77 -11.76
C ALA A 88 0.86 3.99 -13.01
N GLY A 89 -0.40 3.53 -12.96
CA GLY A 89 -1.31 3.54 -14.12
C GLY A 89 -1.04 2.45 -15.16
N LYS A 90 0.04 1.67 -15.04
CA LYS A 90 0.34 0.51 -15.89
C LYS A 90 -0.34 -0.75 -15.34
N LYS A 91 -1.03 -1.49 -16.20
CA LYS A 91 -1.57 -2.81 -15.85
C LYS A 91 -0.45 -3.84 -15.82
N VAL A 92 -0.34 -4.55 -14.70
CA VAL A 92 0.70 -5.55 -14.45
C VAL A 92 0.05 -6.88 -14.07
N THR A 93 0.55 -7.97 -14.65
CA THR A 93 0.06 -9.31 -14.33
C THR A 93 0.59 -9.75 -12.98
N VAL A 94 -0.31 -10.24 -12.13
CA VAL A 94 0.05 -10.80 -10.82
C VAL A 94 0.68 -12.18 -11.06
N PRO A 95 1.93 -12.38 -10.63
CA PRO A 95 2.59 -13.67 -10.76
C PRO A 95 1.84 -14.76 -9.97
N LYS A 96 1.62 -15.92 -10.60
CA LYS A 96 0.82 -17.02 -10.02
C LYS A 96 1.67 -18.15 -9.47
N ASN A 97 2.98 -18.16 -9.74
CA ASN A 97 3.84 -19.28 -9.40
C ASN A 97 5.24 -18.81 -9.01
N LEU A 98 5.41 -18.57 -7.71
CA LEU A 98 6.67 -18.21 -7.09
C LEU A 98 7.82 -19.19 -7.35
N LYS A 99 7.54 -20.44 -7.72
CA LYS A 99 8.58 -21.44 -8.04
C LYS A 99 9.18 -21.26 -9.45
N LEU A 100 8.55 -20.45 -10.30
CA LEU A 100 9.01 -20.12 -11.67
C LEU A 100 9.39 -18.63 -11.81
N GLU A 101 9.25 -17.86 -10.73
CA GLU A 101 9.65 -16.46 -10.64
C GLU A 101 11.14 -16.38 -10.28
N PRO A 102 11.86 -15.30 -10.63
CA PRO A 102 13.32 -15.26 -10.50
C PRO A 102 13.73 -15.64 -9.08
N VAL A 103 14.66 -16.59 -8.97
CA VAL A 103 15.23 -17.08 -7.69
C VAL A 103 15.68 -15.90 -6.80
N GLY A 104 16.15 -14.80 -7.41
CA GLY A 104 16.50 -13.57 -6.71
C GLY A 104 15.37 -12.98 -5.86
N ALA A 105 14.17 -12.82 -6.42
CA ALA A 105 13.04 -12.24 -5.69
C ALA A 105 12.64 -13.08 -4.47
N PHE A 106 12.67 -14.41 -4.62
CA PHE A 106 12.37 -15.33 -3.51
C PHE A 106 13.43 -15.21 -2.39
N ILE A 107 14.71 -15.21 -2.75
CA ILE A 107 15.81 -15.10 -1.77
C ILE A 107 15.76 -13.74 -1.06
N ALA A 108 15.58 -12.64 -1.81
CA ALA A 108 15.52 -11.30 -1.25
C ALA A 108 14.35 -11.15 -0.26
N VAL A 109 13.14 -11.59 -0.65
CA VAL A 109 11.97 -11.54 0.23
C VAL A 109 12.14 -12.45 1.46
N HIS A 110 12.72 -13.63 1.30
CA HIS A 110 13.04 -14.50 2.43
C HIS A 110 13.97 -13.80 3.44
N ASN A 111 15.04 -13.19 2.94
CA ASN A 111 16.02 -12.48 3.77
C ASN A 111 15.36 -11.28 4.47
N LEU A 112 14.59 -10.49 3.74
CA LEU A 112 13.84 -9.35 4.28
C LEU A 112 12.93 -9.76 5.45
N ILE A 113 12.11 -10.80 5.28
CA ILE A 113 11.22 -11.29 6.34
C ILE A 113 12.04 -11.76 7.54
N SER A 114 13.11 -12.53 7.29
CA SER A 114 13.97 -13.08 8.35
C SER A 114 14.67 -11.97 9.15
N GLU A 115 15.11 -10.91 8.48
CA GLU A 115 15.78 -9.77 9.10
C GLU A 115 14.81 -8.93 9.94
N GLU A 116 13.60 -8.65 9.44
CA GLU A 116 12.60 -7.94 10.23
C GLU A 116 12.15 -8.74 11.45
N GLN A 117 11.97 -10.06 11.34
CA GLN A 117 11.65 -10.91 12.49
C GLN A 117 12.74 -10.86 13.57
N LYS A 118 14.01 -10.90 13.17
CA LYS A 118 15.14 -10.75 14.09
C LYS A 118 15.12 -9.37 14.76
N ARG A 119 14.92 -8.30 13.98
CA ARG A 119 14.83 -6.93 14.50
C ARG A 119 13.68 -6.77 15.49
N SER A 120 12.50 -7.30 15.18
CA SER A 120 11.34 -7.33 16.08
C SER A 120 11.67 -8.04 17.39
N ALA A 121 12.30 -9.22 17.31
CA ALA A 121 12.73 -9.97 18.49
C ALA A 121 13.77 -9.21 19.35
N GLU A 122 14.73 -8.51 18.73
CA GLU A 122 15.75 -7.72 19.42
C GLU A 122 15.17 -6.47 20.11
N THR A 123 14.19 -5.84 19.49
CA THR A 123 13.51 -4.64 20.02
C THR A 123 12.37 -4.95 20.99
N GLY A 124 11.94 -6.21 21.06
CA GLY A 124 10.77 -6.64 21.83
C GLY A 124 9.44 -6.18 21.23
N ALA A 125 9.44 -5.71 19.97
CA ALA A 125 8.24 -5.36 19.23
C ALA A 125 7.67 -6.60 18.52
N ASP A 126 6.34 -6.68 18.40
CA ASP A 126 5.71 -7.72 17.60
C ASP A 126 6.02 -7.50 16.11
N PHE A 127 6.31 -8.58 15.38
CA PHE A 127 6.47 -8.53 13.93
C PHE A 127 5.11 -8.34 13.25
N ASP A 128 4.94 -7.20 12.57
CA ASP A 128 3.77 -6.94 11.71
C ASP A 128 4.17 -7.11 10.24
N PRO A 129 3.80 -8.21 9.56
CA PRO A 129 4.15 -8.45 8.16
C PRO A 129 3.54 -7.41 7.21
N THR A 130 2.55 -6.62 7.67
CA THR A 130 2.00 -5.55 6.85
C THR A 130 3.01 -4.43 6.61
N ASP A 131 4.02 -4.27 7.48
CA ASP A 131 5.02 -3.19 7.37
C ASP A 131 5.98 -3.36 6.19
N ILE A 132 6.19 -4.59 5.73
CA ILE A 132 7.09 -4.93 4.62
C ILE A 132 6.38 -5.18 3.29
N ILE A 133 5.06 -4.97 3.22
CA ILE A 133 4.29 -5.21 1.99
C ILE A 133 4.89 -4.48 0.78
N PRO A 134 5.24 -3.17 0.85
CA PRO A 134 5.80 -2.46 -0.31
C PRO A 134 7.06 -3.13 -0.85
N GLN A 135 8.01 -3.49 0.03
CA GLN A 135 9.27 -4.11 -0.33
C GLN A 135 9.06 -5.49 -0.94
N VAL A 136 8.19 -6.31 -0.33
CA VAL A 136 7.83 -7.63 -0.86
C VAL A 136 7.24 -7.51 -2.26
N LEU A 137 6.30 -6.57 -2.46
CA LEU A 137 5.69 -6.35 -3.76
C LEU A 137 6.69 -5.80 -4.78
N ALA A 138 7.63 -4.94 -4.37
CA ALA A 138 8.66 -4.38 -5.23
C ALA A 138 9.51 -5.49 -5.89
N HIS A 139 9.94 -6.47 -5.11
CA HIS A 139 10.72 -7.62 -5.62
C HIS A 139 9.93 -8.46 -6.62
N TYR A 140 8.69 -8.82 -6.32
CA TYR A 140 7.89 -9.69 -7.20
C TYR A 140 7.35 -8.96 -8.44
N PHE A 141 7.12 -7.65 -8.36
CA PHE A 141 6.63 -6.87 -9.49
C PHE A 141 7.73 -6.31 -10.38
N TRP A 142 9.01 -6.44 -10.03
CA TRP A 142 10.11 -5.91 -10.84
C TRP A 142 10.04 -6.34 -12.31
N LEU A 143 10.09 -7.65 -12.57
CA LEU A 143 10.03 -8.17 -13.94
C LEU A 143 8.67 -7.90 -14.61
N PRO A 144 7.52 -8.18 -13.96
CA PRO A 144 6.22 -7.85 -14.54
C PRO A 144 6.02 -6.36 -14.88
N TYR A 145 6.62 -5.46 -14.10
CA TYR A 145 6.50 -4.01 -14.29
C TYR A 145 7.49 -3.50 -15.34
N MET A 146 8.74 -3.94 -15.33
CA MET A 146 9.76 -3.47 -16.27
C MET A 146 9.61 -4.08 -17.66
N GLY A 147 9.07 -5.30 -17.76
CA GLY A 147 8.84 -6.00 -19.02
C GLY A 147 10.02 -6.85 -19.49
N ASP A 148 9.89 -7.39 -20.70
CA ASP A 148 10.85 -8.34 -21.26
C ASP A 148 12.24 -7.71 -21.48
N GLY A 149 13.30 -8.45 -21.16
CA GLY A 149 14.69 -8.04 -21.38
C GLY A 149 15.37 -7.32 -20.20
N VAL A 150 14.64 -7.07 -19.11
CA VAL A 150 15.23 -6.52 -17.88
C VAL A 150 15.67 -7.65 -16.96
N LEU A 151 16.87 -7.52 -16.40
CA LEU A 151 17.39 -8.44 -15.39
C LEU A 151 16.92 -8.03 -13.99
N TYR A 152 16.76 -9.03 -13.13
CA TYR A 152 16.53 -8.82 -11.70
C TYR A 152 17.76 -8.14 -11.07
N SER A 153 17.54 -7.13 -10.22
CA SER A 153 18.61 -6.37 -9.56
C SER A 153 18.09 -5.76 -8.26
N ASP A 154 18.62 -6.20 -7.12
CA ASP A 154 18.22 -5.68 -5.79
C ASP A 154 18.44 -4.17 -5.69
N GLU A 155 19.62 -3.68 -6.12
CA GLU A 155 19.95 -2.25 -6.14
C GLU A 155 18.92 -1.38 -6.86
N LYS A 156 18.36 -1.87 -7.98
CA LYS A 156 17.34 -1.12 -8.72
C LYS A 156 15.93 -1.27 -8.13
N ILE A 157 15.69 -2.35 -7.40
CA ILE A 157 14.42 -2.59 -6.70
C ILE A 157 14.33 -1.71 -5.45
N ASP A 158 15.46 -1.45 -4.81
CA ASP A 158 15.58 -0.58 -3.63
C ASP A 158 15.58 0.92 -3.98
N ASP A 159 15.48 1.27 -5.26
CA ASP A 159 15.38 2.65 -5.73
C ASP A 159 14.07 3.32 -5.24
N GLU A 160 14.22 4.52 -4.66
CA GLU A 160 13.10 5.27 -4.08
C GLU A 160 12.01 5.60 -5.11
N ALA A 161 12.39 5.95 -6.34
CA ALA A 161 11.43 6.30 -7.38
C ALA A 161 10.62 5.08 -7.84
N TYR A 162 11.22 3.88 -7.85
CA TYR A 162 10.47 2.63 -8.07
C TYR A 162 9.55 2.30 -6.89
N MET A 163 10.02 2.49 -5.65
CA MET A 163 9.19 2.30 -4.47
C MET A 163 7.95 3.19 -4.48
N GLU A 164 8.09 4.46 -4.89
CA GLU A 164 6.95 5.37 -5.08
C GLU A 164 5.91 4.80 -6.06
N GLN A 165 6.35 4.12 -7.13
CA GLN A 165 5.43 3.46 -8.06
C GLN A 165 4.70 2.29 -7.38
N ILE A 166 5.39 1.49 -6.57
CA ILE A 166 4.80 0.35 -5.86
C ILE A 166 3.77 0.82 -4.83
N LEU A 167 4.01 1.97 -4.18
CA LEU A 167 3.06 2.57 -3.25
C LEU A 167 1.74 3.01 -3.92
N THR A 168 1.69 3.12 -5.24
CA THR A 168 0.44 3.44 -5.97
C THR A 168 -0.53 2.27 -6.09
N ILE A 169 -0.11 1.04 -5.79
CA ILE A 169 -0.96 -0.16 -5.91
C ILE A 169 -2.19 -0.01 -5.00
N PRO A 170 -3.42 -0.28 -5.48
CA PRO A 170 -4.60 -0.30 -4.62
C PRO A 170 -4.41 -1.24 -3.43
N VAL A 171 -4.68 -0.78 -2.21
CA VAL A 171 -4.47 -1.58 -0.98
C VAL A 171 -5.25 -2.89 -1.01
N THR A 172 -6.44 -2.87 -1.63
CA THR A 172 -7.29 -4.07 -1.78
C THR A 172 -6.72 -5.12 -2.72
N ASP A 173 -5.74 -4.78 -3.55
CA ASP A 173 -4.98 -5.72 -4.36
C ASP A 173 -3.67 -6.08 -3.64
N ALA A 174 -2.94 -5.06 -3.16
CA ALA A 174 -1.64 -5.20 -2.51
C ALA A 174 -1.67 -6.22 -1.38
N VAL A 175 -2.64 -6.12 -0.47
CA VAL A 175 -2.69 -7.00 0.72
C VAL A 175 -2.97 -8.45 0.34
N PRO A 176 -3.98 -8.80 -0.49
CA PRO A 176 -4.15 -10.18 -0.97
C PRO A 176 -2.94 -10.75 -1.71
N ILE A 177 -2.26 -9.93 -2.53
CA ILE A 177 -1.06 -10.35 -3.26
C ILE A 177 0.08 -10.65 -2.29
N ALA A 178 0.36 -9.74 -1.37
CA ALA A 178 1.41 -9.95 -0.36
C ALA A 178 1.11 -11.15 0.53
N ASN A 179 -0.14 -11.32 0.99
CA ASN A 179 -0.57 -12.50 1.75
C ASN A 179 -0.40 -13.81 0.98
N PHE A 180 -0.64 -13.81 -0.33
CA PHE A 180 -0.35 -14.98 -1.17
C PHE A 180 1.15 -15.31 -1.17
N PHE A 181 2.01 -14.30 -1.20
CA PHE A 181 3.46 -14.48 -1.13
C PHE A 181 3.93 -14.92 0.26
N PHE A 182 3.44 -14.32 1.34
CA PHE A 182 3.77 -14.73 2.71
C PHE A 182 3.41 -16.19 3.00
N ARG A 183 2.22 -16.65 2.56
CA ARG A 183 1.80 -18.06 2.72
C ARG A 183 2.72 -19.09 2.06
N LYS A 184 3.60 -18.65 1.16
CA LYS A 184 4.55 -19.51 0.45
C LYS A 184 5.90 -19.63 1.16
N TYR A 185 6.05 -18.96 2.30
CA TYR A 185 7.12 -19.16 3.27
C TYR A 185 6.57 -19.89 4.51
N PRO A 186 6.08 -21.15 4.38
CA PRO A 186 5.69 -21.91 5.55
C PRO A 186 6.95 -22.10 6.40
N ASN A 187 6.91 -21.68 7.66
CA ASN A 187 8.00 -21.70 8.66
C ASN A 187 8.79 -20.39 8.85
N LEU A 188 8.37 -19.28 8.22
CA LEU A 188 8.64 -17.93 8.71
C LEU A 188 7.39 -17.40 9.43
#